data_AF-A0A167YS15-F1
#
_entry.id   AF-A0A167YS15-F1
#
_cell.length_a   1.000
_cell.length_b   1.000
_cell.length_c   1.000
_cell.angle_alpha   90.00
_cell.angle_beta   90.00
_cell.angle_gamma   90.00
#
_symmetry.space_group_name_H-M   'P 1'
#
loop_
_entity.id
_entity.type
_entity.pdbx_description
1 polymer ?
#
loop_
_entity_poly.entity_id
_entity_poly.type
_entity_poly.pdbx_seq_one_letter_code
_entity_poly.pdbx_strand_id
1 'polypeptide(L)'
;MRSLAAIILVGFLPLALARPQNPPSRVCGVEGVSDTLLAAHRGELASELDQLVRRNDSTEAEEPIAIDTYIHVISTSETADEHHSNETIQQQMKLLNEGFRPAKISFTLKSVNWNVKPYLALGKDNRRQNYLFHKGDNRHLNIYYAQRTYRRNAAFARTPDYVNNYTAILEDGVTLPLWVPYFDTQFTIVHEVGHWFGLLHTWGKKSGEGCTGDGDFVDDTPAHIGPSGNCRDTKQDTCPNIPGRDPIYNYMNYVDDGCYKNPEDPKDPGFTRGQINRMHQMWKRYRSQPVPIPDWPNEMKRLEPIKKGGKMPYYPEPVNTKLTYLECLSSDDGNLGEIKEEICGSRSVCSVAAKKQEADATSPKHEAAYRDCMVKRISPLGSGPESVSAFVGVNSLN
;
A
#
# COMPACT_ATOMS: atom_id res chain seq x y z
N MET A 1 44.31 -32.96 -53.56
CA MET A 1 44.82 -32.09 -52.49
C MET A 1 43.70 -31.16 -52.05
N ARG A 2 43.36 -31.23 -50.75
CA ARG A 2 42.66 -30.25 -49.90
C ARG A 2 41.16 -29.99 -50.14
N SER A 3 40.39 -30.65 -49.26
CA SER A 3 39.06 -30.28 -48.79
C SER A 3 39.03 -28.85 -48.23
N LEU A 4 37.92 -28.14 -48.45
CA LEU A 4 37.47 -27.01 -47.64
C LEU A 4 35.98 -27.20 -47.37
N ALA A 5 35.67 -27.72 -46.19
CA ALA A 5 34.33 -27.72 -45.63
C ALA A 5 34.07 -26.34 -45.03
N ALA A 6 33.07 -25.63 -45.53
CA ALA A 6 32.59 -24.40 -44.92
C ALA A 6 31.65 -24.75 -43.75
N ILE A 7 32.16 -24.62 -42.52
CA ILE A 7 31.34 -24.70 -41.31
C ILE A 7 30.62 -23.36 -41.18
N ILE A 8 29.30 -23.35 -41.38
CA ILE A 8 28.45 -22.20 -41.04
C ILE A 8 28.19 -22.27 -39.53
N LEU A 9 28.94 -21.50 -38.75
CA LEU A 9 28.58 -21.21 -37.36
C LEU A 9 27.38 -20.26 -37.38
N VAL A 10 26.17 -20.80 -37.20
CA VAL A 10 25.01 -19.99 -36.83
C VAL A 10 25.18 -19.62 -35.36
N GLY A 11 25.81 -18.46 -35.11
CA GLY A 11 25.84 -17.87 -33.78
C GLY A 11 24.42 -17.53 -33.36
N PHE A 12 23.90 -18.25 -32.36
CA PHE A 12 22.73 -17.81 -31.61
C PHE A 12 23.12 -16.55 -30.85
N LEU A 13 22.82 -15.38 -31.42
CA LEU A 13 22.70 -14.18 -30.59
C LEU A 13 21.53 -14.42 -29.63
N PRO A 14 21.71 -14.30 -28.31
CA PRO A 14 20.57 -14.26 -27.42
C PRO A 14 19.71 -13.06 -27.85
N LEU A 15 18.44 -13.30 -28.15
CA LEU A 15 17.46 -12.22 -28.23
C LEU A 15 17.45 -11.54 -26.87
N ALA A 16 18.20 -10.46 -26.72
CA ALA A 16 17.94 -9.49 -25.68
C ALA A 16 16.54 -8.92 -25.97
N LEU A 17 15.55 -9.34 -25.18
CA LEU A 17 14.22 -8.75 -25.23
C LEU A 17 14.38 -7.24 -25.05
N ALA A 18 13.92 -6.49 -26.05
CA ALA A 18 13.99 -5.04 -26.06
C ALA A 18 13.29 -4.48 -24.81
N ARG A 19 14.05 -3.79 -23.96
CA ARG A 19 13.48 -3.01 -22.85
C ARG A 19 12.52 -1.96 -23.44
N PRO A 20 11.32 -1.78 -22.87
CA PRO A 20 10.40 -0.75 -23.35
C PRO A 20 11.08 0.62 -23.23
N GLN A 21 11.11 1.35 -24.36
CA GLN A 21 11.90 2.59 -24.52
C GLN A 21 11.26 3.83 -23.88
N ASN A 22 10.02 3.75 -23.39
CA ASN A 22 9.34 4.85 -22.71
C ASN A 22 8.65 4.34 -21.45
N PRO A 23 9.08 4.74 -20.24
CA PRO A 23 8.35 4.43 -19.02
C PRO A 23 7.01 5.19 -19.01
N PRO A 24 5.94 4.62 -18.43
CA PRO A 24 4.74 5.39 -18.13
C PRO A 24 5.11 6.57 -17.21
N SER A 25 4.47 7.73 -17.42
CA SER A 25 4.59 8.90 -16.51
C SER A 25 4.48 8.47 -15.06
N ARG A 26 5.21 9.10 -14.12
CA ARG A 26 5.02 8.87 -12.68
C ARG A 26 3.55 9.05 -12.34
N VAL A 27 2.86 7.96 -12.03
CA VAL A 27 1.52 7.97 -11.49
C VAL A 27 1.66 7.49 -10.05
N CYS A 28 1.39 8.35 -9.08
CA CYS A 28 1.12 7.93 -7.71
C CYS A 28 -0.40 7.84 -7.51
N GLY A 29 -0.81 6.81 -6.78
CA GLY A 29 -2.19 6.44 -6.51
C GLY A 29 -2.76 7.07 -5.25
N VAL A 30 -1.98 7.91 -4.54
CA VAL A 30 -2.43 8.67 -3.37
C VAL A 30 -3.22 9.90 -3.85
N GLU A 31 -4.39 9.65 -4.43
CA GLU A 31 -5.34 10.67 -4.86
C GLU A 31 -6.46 10.82 -3.81
N GLY A 32 -6.83 12.07 -3.50
CA GLY A 32 -7.92 12.34 -2.56
C GLY A 32 -7.51 12.14 -1.10
N VAL A 33 -6.87 13.16 -0.54
CA VAL A 33 -6.46 13.22 0.88
C VAL A 33 -7.69 13.16 1.79
N SER A 34 -7.66 12.30 2.81
CA SER A 34 -8.77 12.13 3.76
C SER A 34 -9.00 13.39 4.59
N ASP A 35 -10.25 13.65 4.99
CA ASP A 35 -10.56 14.79 5.85
C ASP A 35 -9.91 14.67 7.23
N THR A 36 -9.71 13.44 7.71
CA THR A 36 -8.98 13.14 8.96
C THR A 36 -7.52 13.58 8.87
N LEU A 37 -6.85 13.25 7.76
CA LEU A 37 -5.48 13.66 7.53
C LEU A 37 -5.39 15.17 7.38
N LEU A 38 -6.27 15.79 6.58
CA LEU A 38 -6.33 17.26 6.43
C LEU A 38 -6.58 17.98 7.76
N ALA A 39 -7.38 17.40 8.66
CA ALA A 39 -7.57 17.94 10.00
C ALA A 39 -6.30 17.84 10.86
N ALA A 40 -5.54 16.75 10.73
CA ALA A 40 -4.25 16.62 11.39
C ALA A 40 -3.25 17.66 10.89
N HIS A 41 -3.10 17.83 9.57
CA HIS A 41 -2.22 18.86 8.99
C HIS A 41 -2.56 20.27 9.50
N ARG A 42 -3.85 20.64 9.53
CA ARG A 42 -4.30 21.93 10.07
C ARG A 42 -3.96 22.09 11.56
N GLY A 43 -4.11 21.02 12.34
CA GLY A 43 -3.76 21.02 13.76
C GLY A 43 -2.28 21.25 13.99
N GLU A 44 -1.43 20.56 13.23
CA GLU A 44 0.02 20.72 13.34
C GLU A 44 0.48 22.12 12.87
N LEU A 45 -0.05 22.61 11.75
CA LEU A 45 0.23 23.98 11.27
C LEU A 45 -0.16 25.05 12.29
N ALA A 46 -1.32 24.90 12.94
CA ALA A 46 -1.72 25.81 14.02
C ALA A 46 -0.81 25.73 15.25
N SER A 47 -0.29 24.54 15.58
CA SER A 47 0.68 24.36 16.66
C SER A 47 2.02 25.01 16.34
N GLU A 48 2.50 24.90 15.10
CA GLU A 48 3.73 25.55 14.62
C GLU A 48 3.62 27.07 14.77
N LEU A 49 2.47 27.65 14.36
CA LEU A 49 2.21 29.08 14.51
C LEU A 49 2.18 29.54 15.97
N ASP A 50 1.53 28.79 16.86
CA ASP A 50 1.48 29.12 18.30
C ASP A 50 2.87 29.08 18.94
N GLN A 51 3.73 28.12 18.57
CA GLN A 51 5.12 28.04 19.05
C GLN A 51 5.93 29.27 18.62
N LEU A 52 5.81 29.69 17.36
CA LEU A 52 6.47 30.90 16.86
C LEU A 52 6.01 32.17 17.60
N VAL A 53 4.71 32.31 17.84
CA VAL A 53 4.13 33.48 18.55
C VAL A 53 4.60 33.54 20.01
N ARG A 54 4.77 32.40 20.68
CA ARG A 54 5.17 32.35 22.10
C ARG A 54 6.67 32.64 22.34
N ARG A 55 7.46 32.94 21.30
CA ARG A 55 8.94 33.07 21.35
C ARG A 55 9.63 31.90 22.06
N ASN A 56 9.00 30.73 22.04
CA ASN A 56 9.64 29.53 22.55
C ASN A 56 10.50 28.99 21.41
N ASP A 57 11.68 29.57 21.23
CA ASP A 57 12.68 29.18 20.21
C ASP A 57 13.31 27.80 20.52
N SER A 58 12.71 27.03 21.43
CA SER A 58 12.97 25.60 21.53
C SER A 58 12.34 24.93 20.32
N THR A 59 12.99 25.06 19.17
CA THR A 59 12.94 24.02 18.15
C THR A 59 13.41 22.75 18.86
N GLU A 60 12.47 21.93 19.35
CA GLU A 60 12.81 20.58 19.80
C GLU A 60 13.53 19.95 18.61
N ALA A 61 14.84 19.73 18.78
CA ALA A 61 15.66 19.19 17.71
C ALA A 61 15.01 17.88 17.26
N GLU A 62 14.87 17.67 15.95
CA GLU A 62 14.20 16.46 15.48
C GLU A 62 14.96 15.25 16.00
N GLU A 63 14.27 14.44 16.81
CA GLU A 63 14.80 13.21 17.36
C GLU A 63 14.99 12.20 16.22
N PRO A 64 16.13 11.50 16.14
CA PRO A 64 16.35 10.51 15.09
C PRO A 64 15.25 9.42 15.11
N ILE A 65 14.68 9.13 13.94
CA ILE A 65 13.70 8.05 13.78
C ILE A 65 14.40 6.88 13.08
N ALA A 66 14.37 5.71 13.71
CA ALA A 66 14.84 4.46 13.13
C ALA A 66 13.65 3.57 12.78
N ILE A 67 13.53 3.23 11.50
CA ILE A 67 12.46 2.41 10.95
C ILE A 67 13.00 1.05 10.57
N ASP A 68 12.39 0.01 11.12
CA ASP A 68 12.62 -1.34 10.66
C ASP A 68 11.77 -1.60 9.41
N THR A 69 12.41 -2.03 8.33
CA THR A 69 11.80 -2.17 7.01
C THR A 69 11.77 -3.62 6.55
N TYR A 70 10.65 -4.04 5.98
CA TYR A 70 10.43 -5.36 5.40
C TYR A 70 10.04 -5.22 3.94
N ILE A 71 10.66 -6.04 3.07
CA ILE A 71 10.39 -5.99 1.63
C ILE A 71 9.76 -7.31 1.18
N HIS A 72 8.68 -7.18 0.40
CA HIS A 72 7.91 -8.29 -0.12
C HIS A 72 7.84 -8.17 -1.64
N VAL A 73 8.54 -9.06 -2.36
CA VAL A 73 8.50 -9.14 -3.82
C VAL A 73 7.45 -10.16 -4.22
N ILE A 74 6.52 -9.78 -5.07
CA ILE A 74 5.33 -10.58 -5.39
C ILE A 74 5.27 -10.79 -6.90
N SER A 75 5.48 -12.03 -7.31
CA SER A 75 5.67 -12.42 -8.71
C SER A 75 4.59 -13.40 -9.17
N THR A 76 4.45 -13.53 -10.49
CA THR A 76 3.57 -14.56 -11.08
C THR A 76 4.27 -15.90 -11.23
N SER A 77 5.60 -15.92 -11.22
CA SER A 77 6.38 -17.16 -11.32
C SER A 77 7.70 -17.08 -10.54
N GLU A 78 8.43 -18.19 -10.53
CA GLU A 78 9.78 -18.30 -9.95
C GLU A 78 10.90 -17.80 -10.89
N THR A 79 10.59 -17.38 -12.12
CA THR A 79 11.62 -16.99 -13.09
C THR A 79 12.23 -15.62 -12.74
N ALA A 80 13.55 -15.54 -12.81
CA ALA A 80 14.36 -14.41 -12.34
C ALA A 80 14.02 -13.05 -12.98
N ASP A 81 13.44 -13.04 -14.19
CA ASP A 81 13.06 -11.81 -14.89
C ASP A 81 11.92 -11.04 -14.21
N GLU A 82 11.20 -11.68 -13.27
CA GLU A 82 10.13 -11.07 -12.46
C GLU A 82 10.55 -10.83 -11.00
N HIS A 83 11.84 -10.94 -10.67
CA HIS A 83 12.36 -10.71 -9.33
C HIS A 83 13.32 -9.53 -9.29
N HIS A 84 13.26 -8.75 -8.21
CA HIS A 84 14.38 -7.89 -7.86
C HIS A 84 15.49 -8.73 -7.25
N SER A 85 16.71 -8.56 -7.75
CA SER A 85 17.88 -9.12 -7.09
C SER A 85 18.09 -8.43 -5.74
N ASN A 86 18.86 -9.07 -4.85
CA ASN A 86 19.24 -8.46 -3.59
C ASN A 86 19.95 -7.12 -3.82
N GLU A 87 20.80 -7.02 -4.85
CA GLU A 87 21.53 -5.81 -5.19
C GLU A 87 20.59 -4.66 -5.56
N THR A 88 19.56 -4.94 -6.37
CA THR A 88 18.52 -3.96 -6.72
C THR A 88 17.80 -3.46 -5.48
N ILE A 89 17.46 -4.36 -4.55
CA ILE A 89 16.78 -4.00 -3.31
C ILE A 89 17.70 -3.14 -2.41
N GLN A 90 18.97 -3.50 -2.29
CA GLN A 90 19.93 -2.71 -1.51
C GLN A 90 20.13 -1.31 -2.11
N GLN A 91 20.10 -1.17 -3.44
CA GLN A 91 20.13 0.14 -4.10
C GLN A 91 18.90 0.98 -3.74
N GLN A 92 17.70 0.40 -3.74
CA GLN A 92 16.48 1.09 -3.33
C GLN A 92 16.54 1.52 -1.86
N MET A 93 17.02 0.66 -0.96
CA MET A 93 17.22 0.99 0.45
C MET A 93 18.26 2.10 0.66
N LYS A 94 19.31 2.13 -0.16
CA LYS A 94 20.32 3.19 -0.14
C LYS A 94 19.70 4.52 -0.55
N LEU A 95 18.97 4.57 -1.67
CA LEU A 95 18.27 5.76 -2.15
C LEU A 95 17.29 6.30 -1.10
N LEU A 96 16.52 5.39 -0.49
CA LEU A 96 15.58 5.74 0.56
C LEU A 96 16.29 6.37 1.76
N ASN A 97 17.37 5.76 2.26
CA ASN A 97 18.16 6.34 3.35
C ASN A 97 18.82 7.67 2.96
N GLU A 98 19.31 7.82 1.73
CA GLU A 98 19.93 9.06 1.24
C GLU A 98 18.92 10.22 1.22
N GLY A 99 17.72 10.00 0.70
CA GLY A 99 16.67 11.02 0.62
C GLY A 99 16.12 11.46 1.97
N PHE A 100 16.07 10.54 2.95
CA PHE A 100 15.57 10.82 4.29
C PHE A 100 16.64 11.21 5.31
N ARG A 101 17.93 11.13 4.95
CA ARG A 101 19.05 11.52 5.81
C ARG A 101 18.94 12.95 6.35
N PRO A 102 18.56 13.99 5.56
CA PRO A 102 18.36 15.34 6.09
C PRO A 102 17.29 15.42 7.17
N ALA A 103 16.29 14.52 7.10
CA ALA A 103 15.21 14.42 8.08
C ALA A 103 15.61 13.64 9.34
N LYS A 104 16.85 13.12 9.44
CA LYS A 104 17.30 12.20 10.50
C LYS A 104 16.40 10.95 10.63
N ILE A 105 15.83 10.50 9.52
CA ILE A 105 15.05 9.27 9.43
C ILE A 105 15.94 8.22 8.73
N SER A 106 16.02 7.03 9.30
CA SER A 106 16.84 5.93 8.79
C SER A 106 16.04 4.64 8.69
N PHE A 107 16.35 3.80 7.71
CA PHE A 107 15.64 2.57 7.40
C PHE A 107 16.58 1.37 7.42
N THR A 108 16.27 0.40 8.27
CA THR A 108 17.04 -0.84 8.42
C THR A 108 16.26 -2.01 7.82
N LEU A 109 16.78 -2.58 6.73
CA LEU A 109 16.18 -3.77 6.11
C LEU A 109 16.32 -4.99 7.03
N LYS A 110 15.19 -5.59 7.43
CA LYS A 110 15.16 -6.78 8.29
C LYS A 110 15.03 -8.08 7.51
N SER A 111 14.19 -8.08 6.48
CA SER A 111 14.05 -9.23 5.60
C SER A 111 13.56 -8.83 4.22
N VAL A 112 13.84 -9.73 3.27
CA VAL A 112 13.23 -9.72 1.96
C VAL A 112 12.58 -11.08 1.73
N ASN A 113 11.35 -11.09 1.26
CA ASN A 113 10.60 -12.29 0.94
C ASN A 113 10.13 -12.26 -0.52
N TRP A 114 10.37 -13.32 -1.28
CA TRP A 114 9.86 -13.50 -2.63
C TRP A 114 8.68 -14.46 -2.59
N ASN A 115 7.51 -13.95 -2.94
CA ASN A 115 6.23 -14.62 -2.83
C ASN A 115 5.65 -14.86 -4.23
N VAL A 116 5.61 -16.10 -4.69
CA VAL A 116 5.00 -16.45 -5.97
C VAL A 116 3.48 -16.57 -5.80
N LYS A 117 2.76 -15.50 -6.15
CA LYS A 117 1.31 -15.39 -6.03
C LYS A 117 0.73 -14.69 -7.26
N PRO A 118 0.47 -15.41 -8.37
CA PRO A 118 0.00 -14.81 -9.62
C PRO A 118 -1.23 -13.92 -9.49
N TYR A 119 -2.17 -14.30 -8.61
CA TYR A 119 -3.41 -13.55 -8.40
C TYR A 119 -3.20 -12.21 -7.66
N LEU A 120 -2.16 -12.10 -6.81
CA LEU A 120 -1.81 -10.87 -6.10
C LEU A 120 -0.84 -10.00 -6.90
N ALA A 121 0.09 -10.62 -7.62
CA ALA A 121 1.13 -9.91 -8.39
C ALA A 121 0.59 -8.95 -9.46
N LEU A 122 -0.67 -9.11 -9.87
CA LEU A 122 -1.32 -8.30 -10.90
C LEU A 122 -2.05 -7.06 -10.37
N GLY A 123 -1.89 -6.72 -9.08
CA GLY A 123 -2.34 -5.45 -8.51
C GLY A 123 -3.85 -5.30 -8.38
N LYS A 124 -4.58 -6.42 -8.46
CA LYS A 124 -6.04 -6.45 -8.36
C LYS A 124 -6.55 -6.40 -6.92
N ASP A 125 -5.76 -6.88 -5.95
CA ASP A 125 -6.14 -6.94 -4.53
C ASP A 125 -4.92 -6.64 -3.63
N ASN A 126 -4.53 -5.36 -3.60
CA ASN A 126 -3.38 -4.92 -2.80
C ASN A 126 -3.68 -4.95 -1.29
N ARG A 127 -4.95 -4.92 -0.87
CA ARG A 127 -5.32 -5.02 0.55
C ARG A 127 -5.01 -6.40 1.09
N ARG A 128 -5.46 -7.45 0.39
CA ARG A 128 -5.15 -8.84 0.75
C ARG A 128 -3.66 -9.09 0.72
N GLN A 129 -3.00 -8.58 -0.32
CA GLN A 129 -1.55 -8.65 -0.43
C GLN A 129 -0.85 -8.12 0.83
N ASN A 130 -1.15 -6.87 1.21
CA ASN A 130 -0.51 -6.27 2.37
C ASN A 130 -0.84 -7.06 3.64
N TYR A 131 -2.12 -7.38 3.85
CA TYR A 131 -2.59 -8.12 5.02
C TYR A 131 -1.86 -9.46 5.24
N LEU A 132 -1.61 -10.21 4.16
CA LEU A 132 -0.97 -11.53 4.24
C LEU A 132 0.52 -11.45 4.62
N PHE A 133 1.21 -10.43 4.12
CA PHE A 133 2.67 -10.38 4.17
C PHE A 133 3.21 -9.37 5.18
N HIS A 134 2.38 -8.45 5.68
CA HIS A 134 2.78 -7.42 6.65
C HIS A 134 3.56 -8.00 7.84
N LYS A 135 4.59 -7.27 8.26
CA LYS A 135 5.43 -7.59 9.42
C LYS A 135 5.55 -6.38 10.35
N GLY A 136 5.48 -6.67 11.65
CA GLY A 136 5.60 -5.65 12.68
C GLY A 136 4.27 -4.92 12.95
N ASP A 137 4.38 -3.83 13.71
CA ASP A 137 3.30 -2.91 14.06
C ASP A 137 3.33 -1.63 13.20
N ASN A 138 2.54 -0.61 13.56
CA ASN A 138 2.46 0.69 12.88
C ASN A 138 3.79 1.47 12.78
N ARG A 139 4.86 1.07 13.49
CA ARG A 139 6.21 1.65 13.38
C ARG A 139 7.04 1.06 12.25
N HIS A 140 6.64 -0.08 11.70
CA HIS A 140 7.44 -0.83 10.75
C HIS A 140 6.99 -0.52 9.32
N LEU A 141 7.95 -0.24 8.45
CA LEU A 141 7.67 0.02 7.04
C LEU A 141 7.65 -1.30 6.27
N ASN A 142 6.52 -1.60 5.63
CA ASN A 142 6.40 -2.72 4.70
C ASN A 142 6.35 -2.17 3.28
N ILE A 143 7.25 -2.65 2.41
CA ILE A 143 7.32 -2.27 1.01
C ILE A 143 7.01 -3.49 0.15
N TYR A 144 6.02 -3.37 -0.72
CA TYR A 144 5.56 -4.43 -1.59
C TYR A 144 5.92 -4.11 -3.03
N TYR A 145 6.69 -4.97 -3.67
CA TYR A 145 6.93 -4.90 -5.11
C TYR A 145 6.02 -5.89 -5.82
N ALA A 146 5.18 -5.42 -6.74
CA ALA A 146 4.26 -6.27 -7.51
C ALA A 146 4.42 -6.03 -9.03
N GLN A 147 4.19 -7.05 -9.86
CA GLN A 147 4.34 -6.90 -11.32
C GLN A 147 3.45 -5.81 -11.90
N ARG A 148 2.23 -5.72 -11.40
CA ARG A 148 1.33 -4.61 -11.67
C ARG A 148 0.75 -4.09 -10.37
N THR A 149 0.46 -2.79 -10.36
CA THR A 149 -0.27 -2.13 -9.28
C THR A 149 -1.60 -1.57 -9.80
N TYR A 150 -2.47 -1.18 -8.88
CA TYR A 150 -3.81 -0.66 -9.17
C TYR A 150 -3.73 0.68 -9.95
N ARG A 151 -4.81 1.05 -10.66
CA ARG A 151 -4.96 2.31 -11.46
C ARG A 151 -3.74 2.68 -12.32
N ARG A 152 -3.66 2.13 -13.53
CA ARG A 152 -2.60 2.43 -14.53
C ARG A 152 -1.17 2.09 -14.06
N ASN A 153 -1.02 1.13 -13.15
CA ASN A 153 0.28 0.71 -12.64
C ASN A 153 0.99 1.79 -11.80
N ALA A 154 0.20 2.54 -11.01
CA ALA A 154 0.69 3.60 -10.13
C ALA A 154 1.33 3.03 -8.86
N ALA A 155 2.42 3.65 -8.40
CA ALA A 155 2.89 3.43 -7.03
C ALA A 155 1.88 4.02 -6.04
N PHE A 156 1.79 3.50 -4.81
CA PHE A 156 0.94 4.12 -3.79
C PHE A 156 1.43 3.83 -2.38
N ALA A 157 1.06 4.70 -1.44
CA ALA A 157 1.25 4.52 -0.01
C ALA A 157 -0.06 4.62 0.75
N ARG A 158 -0.12 3.97 1.92
CA ARG A 158 -1.11 4.29 2.95
C ARG A 158 -0.60 5.46 3.79
N THR A 159 -1.41 6.50 3.92
CA THR A 159 -1.14 7.66 4.76
C THR A 159 -1.29 7.31 6.26
N PRO A 160 -0.65 8.05 7.17
CA PRO A 160 -0.57 7.67 8.57
C PRO A 160 -1.91 7.70 9.33
N ASP A 161 -2.92 8.43 8.84
CA ASP A 161 -4.27 8.38 9.43
C ASP A 161 -4.97 7.02 9.23
N TYR A 162 -4.47 6.20 8.30
CA TYR A 162 -5.01 4.87 8.02
C TYR A 162 -4.78 3.88 9.16
N VAL A 163 -3.67 3.99 9.90
CA VAL A 163 -3.27 3.03 10.96
C VAL A 163 -4.05 3.22 12.28
N ASN A 164 -5.38 3.28 12.20
CA ASN A 164 -6.27 3.56 13.33
C ASN A 164 -6.75 2.31 14.08
N ASN A 165 -6.49 1.11 13.56
CA ASN A 165 -6.80 -0.18 14.18
C ASN A 165 -5.87 -1.28 13.65
N TYR A 166 -5.84 -2.44 14.33
CA TYR A 166 -4.92 -3.54 13.98
C TYR A 166 -5.11 -4.08 12.55
N THR A 167 -6.33 -4.11 12.02
CA THR A 167 -6.57 -4.60 10.65
C THR A 167 -6.03 -3.63 9.62
N ALA A 168 -6.22 -2.33 9.85
CA ALA A 168 -5.67 -1.29 8.97
C ALA A 168 -4.14 -1.26 9.01
N ILE A 169 -3.53 -1.56 10.16
CA ILE A 169 -2.07 -1.74 10.27
C ILE A 169 -1.60 -2.88 9.38
N LEU A 170 -2.27 -4.04 9.41
CA LEU A 170 -1.92 -5.16 8.53
C LEU A 170 -2.09 -4.82 7.04
N GLU A 171 -2.93 -3.86 6.68
CA GLU A 171 -3.08 -3.37 5.30
C GLU A 171 -2.13 -2.18 4.96
N ASP A 172 -1.35 -1.68 5.93
CA ASP A 172 -0.43 -0.55 5.80
C ASP A 172 0.84 -0.89 5.00
N GLY A 173 1.42 0.15 4.41
CA GLY A 173 2.70 0.08 3.71
C GLY A 173 2.73 0.88 2.40
N VAL A 174 3.79 0.64 1.65
CA VAL A 174 4.06 1.24 0.33
C VAL A 174 4.09 0.14 -0.72
N THR A 175 3.37 0.32 -1.82
CA THR A 175 3.36 -0.64 -2.92
C THR A 175 3.90 0.00 -4.18
N LEU A 176 4.91 -0.63 -4.76
CA LEU A 176 5.63 -0.19 -5.95
C LEU A 176 5.49 -1.24 -7.05
N PRO A 177 5.36 -0.84 -8.32
CA PRO A 177 5.43 -1.80 -9.41
C PRO A 177 6.89 -2.24 -9.66
N LEU A 178 7.08 -3.49 -10.10
CA LEU A 178 8.39 -4.13 -10.32
C LEU A 178 9.31 -3.39 -11.30
N TRP A 179 8.80 -2.47 -12.10
CA TRP A 179 9.65 -1.71 -13.01
C TRP A 179 10.35 -0.53 -12.31
N VAL A 180 9.84 -0.01 -11.20
CA VAL A 180 10.37 1.20 -10.54
C VAL A 180 11.90 1.16 -10.30
N PRO A 181 12.48 0.06 -9.80
CA PRO A 181 13.93 0.03 -9.57
C PRO A 181 14.81 0.05 -10.82
N TYR A 182 14.26 -0.15 -12.02
CA TYR A 182 15.02 -0.31 -13.26
C TYR A 182 15.00 0.92 -14.18
N PHE A 183 14.22 1.95 -13.85
CA PHE A 183 14.16 3.20 -14.59
C PHE A 183 14.69 4.34 -13.70
N ASP A 184 14.94 5.52 -14.28
CA ASP A 184 15.37 6.70 -13.52
C ASP A 184 14.29 7.16 -12.51
N THR A 185 13.16 6.46 -12.36
CA THR A 185 12.15 6.60 -11.30
C THR A 185 12.63 6.24 -9.88
N GLN A 186 13.94 6.33 -9.62
CA GLN A 186 14.62 5.97 -8.37
C GLN A 186 14.10 6.72 -7.12
N PHE A 187 13.44 7.87 -7.29
CA PHE A 187 12.84 8.62 -6.19
C PHE A 187 11.37 8.31 -5.93
N THR A 188 10.74 7.41 -6.70
CA THR A 188 9.36 7.00 -6.44
C THR A 188 9.23 6.38 -5.06
N ILE A 189 10.18 5.54 -4.63
CA ILE A 189 10.19 5.01 -3.26
C ILE A 189 10.27 6.13 -2.20
N VAL A 190 11.06 7.18 -2.45
CA VAL A 190 11.18 8.33 -1.53
C VAL A 190 9.86 9.10 -1.45
N HIS A 191 9.22 9.33 -2.61
CA HIS A 191 7.92 9.98 -2.73
C HIS A 191 6.83 9.22 -1.97
N GLU A 192 6.67 7.93 -2.23
CA GLU A 192 5.65 7.11 -1.55
C GLU A 192 5.90 7.01 -0.05
N VAL A 193 7.16 6.86 0.38
CA VAL A 193 7.46 6.86 1.81
C VAL A 193 7.21 8.24 2.43
N GLY A 194 7.35 9.33 1.68
CA GLY A 194 6.92 10.67 2.09
C GLY A 194 5.43 10.71 2.43
N HIS A 195 4.57 10.11 1.59
CA HIS A 195 3.15 9.93 1.90
C HIS A 195 2.90 9.02 3.11
N TRP A 196 3.70 7.97 3.31
CA TRP A 196 3.61 7.10 4.50
C TRP A 196 3.93 7.84 5.81
N PHE A 197 4.80 8.85 5.74
CA PHE A 197 5.06 9.83 6.81
C PHE A 197 4.05 10.99 6.84
N GLY A 198 3.08 11.02 5.93
CA GLY A 198 1.98 11.98 5.93
C GLY A 198 2.25 13.25 5.14
N LEU A 199 3.27 13.34 4.30
CA LEU A 199 3.38 14.48 3.38
C LEU A 199 2.30 14.41 2.30
N LEU A 200 1.79 15.57 1.91
CA LEU A 200 0.91 15.71 0.75
C LEU A 200 1.76 16.01 -0.49
N HIS A 201 1.15 15.90 -1.66
CA HIS A 201 1.73 16.47 -2.87
C HIS A 201 1.93 17.98 -2.69
N THR A 202 3.00 18.54 -3.25
CA THR A 202 3.36 19.96 -3.05
C THR A 202 2.30 20.95 -3.57
N TRP A 203 1.45 20.54 -4.52
CA TRP A 203 0.31 21.34 -5.00
C TRP A 203 -0.94 21.19 -4.13
N GLY A 204 -0.85 20.44 -3.03
CA GLY A 204 -1.92 20.23 -2.06
C GLY A 204 -2.91 19.12 -2.42
N LYS A 205 -4.15 19.27 -1.93
CA LYS A 205 -5.22 18.25 -2.00
C LYS A 205 -5.57 17.85 -3.44
N LYS A 206 -5.55 18.81 -4.36
CA LYS A 206 -6.04 18.63 -5.72
C LYS A 206 -5.35 19.59 -6.69
N SER A 207 -4.95 19.05 -7.85
CA SER A 207 -4.42 19.87 -8.94
C SER A 207 -5.45 20.89 -9.41
N GLY A 208 -5.01 22.11 -9.65
CA GLY A 208 -5.82 23.28 -10.00
C GLY A 208 -6.08 24.23 -8.83
N GLU A 209 -5.84 23.79 -7.59
CA GLU A 209 -6.27 24.53 -6.39
C GLU A 209 -5.09 25.09 -5.56
N GLY A 210 -3.85 24.68 -5.86
CA GLY A 210 -2.66 24.98 -5.04
C GLY A 210 -2.20 26.44 -5.00
N CYS A 211 -2.69 27.32 -5.87
CA CYS A 211 -2.43 28.78 -5.80
C CYS A 211 -3.33 29.51 -4.78
N THR A 212 -4.21 28.80 -4.07
CA THR A 212 -5.10 29.40 -3.08
C THR A 212 -5.20 28.51 -1.84
N GLY A 213 -5.46 29.11 -0.68
CA GLY A 213 -5.55 28.35 0.59
C GLY A 213 -4.18 27.88 1.10
N ASP A 214 -4.20 26.77 1.84
CA ASP A 214 -3.04 26.29 2.62
C ASP A 214 -2.14 25.29 1.87
N GLY A 215 -2.38 25.04 0.57
CA GLY A 215 -1.55 24.16 -0.25
C GLY A 215 -1.39 22.74 0.30
N ASP A 216 -0.14 22.32 0.55
CA ASP A 216 0.24 21.05 1.17
C ASP A 216 0.33 21.12 2.71
N PHE A 217 -0.06 22.25 3.29
CA PHE A 217 0.04 22.62 4.71
C PHE A 217 1.47 22.70 5.23
N VAL A 218 2.43 23.07 4.36
CA VAL A 218 3.82 23.33 4.71
C VAL A 218 4.24 24.71 4.19
N ASP A 219 4.46 25.65 5.11
CA ASP A 219 4.67 27.08 4.78
C ASP A 219 5.89 27.36 3.90
N ASP A 220 6.94 26.53 3.97
CA ASP A 220 8.17 26.70 3.18
C ASP A 220 8.17 25.93 1.85
N THR A 221 7.05 25.29 1.49
CA THR A 221 6.83 24.75 0.15
C THR A 221 6.18 25.83 -0.73
N PRO A 222 6.85 26.31 -1.80
CA PRO A 222 6.24 27.28 -2.71
C PRO A 222 4.91 26.80 -3.31
N ALA A 223 3.91 27.68 -3.31
CA ALA A 223 2.59 27.42 -3.90
C ALA A 223 2.70 27.26 -5.42
N HIS A 224 2.03 26.24 -5.96
CA HIS A 224 1.96 25.99 -7.39
C HIS A 224 0.68 25.26 -7.77
N ILE A 225 0.22 25.41 -9.02
CA ILE A 225 -1.14 25.02 -9.41
C ILE A 225 -1.33 23.49 -9.52
N GLY A 226 -0.28 22.70 -9.69
CA GLY A 226 -0.37 21.27 -9.96
C GLY A 226 0.98 20.63 -10.29
N PRO A 227 1.03 19.36 -10.68
CA PRO A 227 2.26 18.69 -11.13
C PRO A 227 3.11 19.55 -12.06
N SER A 228 4.40 19.73 -11.76
CA SER A 228 5.29 20.52 -12.63
C SER A 228 5.59 19.83 -13.96
N GLY A 229 5.44 18.50 -14.04
CA GLY A 229 5.51 17.73 -15.26
C GLY A 229 6.93 17.45 -15.74
N ASN A 230 7.70 18.48 -16.08
CA ASN A 230 9.11 18.33 -16.48
C ASN A 230 9.99 19.42 -15.86
N CYS A 231 11.31 19.30 -16.01
CA CYS A 231 12.30 20.24 -15.48
C CYS A 231 13.06 21.00 -16.58
N ARG A 232 12.47 21.17 -17.78
CA ARG A 232 13.10 21.97 -18.85
C ARG A 232 13.04 23.45 -18.55
N ASP A 233 11.97 23.91 -17.91
CA ASP A 233 11.85 25.27 -17.40
C ASP A 233 12.13 25.29 -15.90
N THR A 234 13.39 25.50 -15.52
CA THR A 234 13.79 25.60 -14.10
C THR A 234 13.27 26.86 -13.41
N LYS A 235 12.60 27.74 -14.14
CA LYS A 235 12.06 29.01 -13.66
C LYS A 235 10.53 29.05 -13.63
N GLN A 236 9.89 27.90 -13.83
CA GLN A 236 8.43 27.78 -13.80
C GLN A 236 7.86 28.38 -12.52
N ASP A 237 6.83 29.23 -12.69
CA ASP A 237 6.09 29.88 -11.63
C ASP A 237 4.63 29.97 -12.08
N THR A 238 3.81 29.06 -11.59
CA THR A 238 2.39 28.96 -11.93
C THR A 238 1.50 29.80 -11.02
N CYS A 239 2.04 30.34 -9.93
CA CYS A 239 1.34 31.21 -9.00
C CYS A 239 2.08 32.57 -8.84
N PRO A 240 2.23 33.38 -9.91
CA PRO A 240 3.14 34.54 -9.92
C PRO A 240 2.79 35.68 -8.96
N ASN A 241 1.59 35.62 -8.36
CA ASN A 241 1.15 36.59 -7.34
C ASN A 241 1.50 36.15 -5.91
N ILE A 242 2.06 34.94 -5.74
CA ILE A 242 2.51 34.37 -4.47
C ILE A 242 4.04 34.20 -4.57
N PRO A 243 4.81 34.61 -3.56
CA PRO A 243 6.27 34.47 -3.61
C PRO A 243 6.72 33.00 -3.73
N GLY A 244 7.63 32.73 -4.67
CA GLY A 244 8.25 31.43 -4.86
C GLY A 244 8.16 30.95 -6.30
N ARG A 245 8.97 29.96 -6.68
CA ARG A 245 8.84 29.23 -7.95
C ARG A 245 8.29 27.85 -7.67
N ASP A 246 7.70 27.22 -8.68
CA ASP A 246 7.22 25.84 -8.57
C ASP A 246 8.35 24.93 -8.02
N PRO A 247 8.09 24.10 -7.00
CA PRO A 247 9.11 23.28 -6.35
C PRO A 247 9.42 22.03 -7.19
N ILE A 248 9.99 22.21 -8.39
CA ILE A 248 10.22 21.18 -9.42
C ILE A 248 11.03 19.99 -8.87
N TYR A 249 12.05 20.27 -8.07
CA TYR A 249 12.98 19.25 -7.56
C TYR A 249 12.55 18.61 -6.23
N ASN A 250 11.41 19.03 -5.68
CA ASN A 250 10.89 18.47 -4.43
C ASN A 250 10.40 17.04 -4.62
N TYR A 251 10.74 16.14 -3.70
CA TYR A 251 10.37 14.73 -3.81
C TYR A 251 8.86 14.49 -3.85
N MET A 252 8.05 15.39 -3.29
CA MET A 252 6.58 15.30 -3.29
C MET A 252 5.92 15.94 -4.53
N ASN A 253 6.70 16.40 -5.50
CA ASN A 253 6.20 16.87 -6.79
C ASN A 253 6.21 15.73 -7.84
N TYR A 254 5.48 15.93 -8.93
CA TYR A 254 5.45 15.04 -10.09
C TYR A 254 6.24 15.68 -11.23
N VAL A 255 7.40 15.11 -11.50
CA VAL A 255 8.27 15.49 -12.60
C VAL A 255 8.77 14.25 -13.35
N ASP A 256 9.11 14.46 -14.61
CA ASP A 256 9.66 13.45 -15.50
C ASP A 256 10.97 12.83 -14.98
N ASP A 257 11.29 11.67 -15.54
CA ASP A 257 12.56 11.00 -15.33
C ASP A 257 13.76 11.90 -15.72
N GLY A 258 14.74 11.97 -14.81
CA GLY A 258 15.93 12.80 -14.91
C GLY A 258 15.87 14.12 -14.13
N CYS A 259 14.69 14.53 -13.64
CA CYS A 259 14.47 15.81 -12.98
C CYS A 259 14.75 15.81 -11.46
N TYR A 260 15.71 15.03 -11.01
CA TYR A 260 15.83 14.66 -9.60
C TYR A 260 16.94 15.32 -8.81
N LYS A 261 17.73 16.11 -9.51
CA LYS A 261 18.75 16.94 -8.89
C LYS A 261 18.53 18.33 -9.42
N ASN A 262 18.44 19.25 -8.49
CA ASN A 262 18.50 20.65 -8.83
C ASN A 262 19.90 20.94 -9.39
N PRO A 263 20.03 21.28 -10.68
CA PRO A 263 21.34 21.58 -11.27
C PRO A 263 21.91 22.91 -10.74
N GLU A 264 21.04 23.79 -10.22
CA GLU A 264 21.42 25.07 -9.64
C GLU A 264 21.87 24.92 -8.17
N ASP A 265 21.34 23.91 -7.46
CA ASP A 265 21.77 23.53 -6.11
C ASP A 265 21.95 21.99 -5.97
N PRO A 266 23.17 21.48 -6.19
CA PRO A 266 23.46 20.05 -6.02
C PRO A 266 23.32 19.53 -4.58
N LYS A 267 23.14 20.43 -3.60
CA LYS A 267 22.90 20.10 -2.19
C LYS A 267 21.43 20.21 -1.81
N ASP A 268 20.55 20.53 -2.76
CA ASP A 268 19.11 20.57 -2.55
C ASP A 268 18.67 19.24 -1.90
N PRO A 269 18.17 19.29 -0.65
CA PRO A 269 17.81 18.10 0.10
C PRO A 269 16.53 17.43 -0.44
N GLY A 270 15.85 18.04 -1.41
CA GLY A 270 14.58 17.57 -1.97
C GLY A 270 13.40 17.86 -1.04
N PHE A 271 13.47 17.46 0.23
CA PHE A 271 12.47 17.86 1.25
C PHE A 271 12.81 19.23 1.85
N THR A 272 11.80 20.06 2.05
CA THR A 272 11.94 21.34 2.77
C THR A 272 12.09 21.11 4.28
N ARG A 273 12.46 22.17 5.03
CA ARG A 273 12.56 22.07 6.50
C ARG A 273 11.17 21.86 7.12
N GLY A 274 10.14 22.54 6.61
CA GLY A 274 8.76 22.35 7.03
C GLY A 274 8.26 20.93 6.74
N GLN A 275 8.59 20.35 5.59
CA GLN A 275 8.25 18.95 5.29
C GLN A 275 8.92 17.98 6.27
N ILE A 276 10.19 18.21 6.61
CA ILE A 276 10.89 17.43 7.64
C ILE A 276 10.14 17.51 8.97
N ASN A 277 9.83 18.72 9.45
CA ASN A 277 9.09 18.91 10.71
C ASN A 277 7.73 18.20 10.69
N ARG A 278 7.01 18.30 9.57
CA ARG A 278 5.71 17.66 9.40
C ARG A 278 5.80 16.14 9.46
N MET A 279 6.82 15.53 8.86
CA MET A 279 7.04 14.08 8.96
C MET A 279 7.25 13.63 10.42
N HIS A 280 8.00 14.42 11.21
CA HIS A 280 8.23 14.13 12.63
C HIS A 280 6.96 14.27 13.47
N GLN A 281 6.15 15.30 13.23
CA GLN A 281 4.86 15.49 13.90
C GLN A 281 3.90 14.35 13.59
N MET A 282 3.78 13.98 12.31
CA MET A 282 2.91 12.88 11.86
C MET A 282 3.39 11.53 12.40
N TRP A 283 4.70 11.30 12.42
CA TRP A 283 5.28 10.13 13.08
C TRP A 283 4.90 10.07 14.57
N LYS A 284 5.10 11.16 15.32
CA LYS A 284 4.75 11.27 16.74
C LYS A 284 3.27 10.96 16.96
N ARG A 285 2.40 11.51 16.13
CA ARG A 285 0.95 11.40 16.22
C ARG A 285 0.41 9.98 15.93
N TYR A 286 0.93 9.31 14.90
CA TYR A 286 0.30 8.09 14.37
C TYR A 286 1.13 6.82 14.55
N ARG A 287 2.45 6.93 14.59
CA ARG A 287 3.34 5.78 14.46
C ARG A 287 4.25 5.59 15.67
N SER A 288 4.61 6.63 16.42
CA SER A 288 5.63 6.52 17.49
C SER A 288 5.32 5.53 18.60
N GLN A 289 4.03 5.24 18.85
CA GLN A 289 3.58 4.27 19.85
C GLN A 289 3.14 2.96 19.17
N PRO A 290 3.66 1.80 19.61
CA PRO A 290 3.26 0.52 19.04
C PRO A 290 1.79 0.22 19.32
N VAL A 291 1.06 -0.15 18.29
CA VAL A 291 -0.29 -0.69 18.42
C VAL A 291 -0.20 -2.22 18.42
N PRO A 292 -0.69 -2.91 19.48
CA PRO A 292 -0.69 -4.36 19.53
C PRO A 292 -1.50 -4.97 18.39
N ILE A 293 -0.90 -5.93 17.69
CA ILE A 293 -1.58 -6.76 16.69
C ILE A 293 -1.87 -8.12 17.33
N PRO A 294 -3.11 -8.65 17.22
CA PRO A 294 -3.41 -10.00 17.66
C PRO A 294 -2.50 -11.03 16.98
N ASP A 295 -1.94 -11.94 17.77
CA ASP A 295 -1.15 -13.08 17.25
C ASP A 295 -2.10 -14.14 16.66
N TRP A 296 -2.61 -13.84 15.47
CA TRP A 296 -3.47 -14.74 14.72
C TRP A 296 -2.69 -15.41 13.60
N PRO A 297 -2.97 -16.69 13.30
CA PRO A 297 -2.41 -17.33 12.13
C PRO A 297 -2.71 -16.51 10.87
N ASN A 298 -1.67 -16.17 10.12
CA ASN A 298 -1.75 -15.52 8.82
C ASN A 298 -1.84 -16.53 7.67
N GLU A 299 -2.00 -17.82 7.99
CA GLU A 299 -2.24 -18.91 7.06
C GLU A 299 -3.56 -19.61 7.39
N MET A 300 -4.34 -19.91 6.35
CA MET A 300 -5.58 -20.66 6.48
C MET A 300 -5.27 -22.15 6.64
N LYS A 301 -5.43 -22.67 7.87
CA LYS A 301 -5.26 -24.09 8.18
C LYS A 301 -6.52 -24.88 7.90
N ARG A 302 -6.36 -26.18 7.63
CA ARG A 302 -7.48 -27.12 7.58
C ARG A 302 -8.15 -27.20 8.96
N LEU A 303 -9.47 -27.09 8.95
CA LEU A 303 -10.34 -27.17 10.11
C LEU A 303 -10.76 -28.62 10.34
N GLU A 304 -10.78 -29.03 11.61
CA GLU A 304 -11.34 -30.32 12.00
C GLU A 304 -12.87 -30.24 12.07
N PRO A 305 -13.60 -31.15 11.41
CA PRO A 305 -15.05 -31.14 11.46
C PRO A 305 -15.55 -31.59 12.83
N ILE A 306 -16.58 -30.92 13.32
CA ILE A 306 -17.26 -31.28 14.57
C ILE A 306 -18.69 -31.73 14.28
N LYS A 307 -19.28 -32.44 15.24
CA LYS A 307 -20.72 -32.69 15.25
C LYS A 307 -21.42 -31.47 15.83
N LYS A 308 -22.31 -30.82 15.07
CA LYS A 308 -23.10 -29.68 15.53
C LYS A 308 -24.58 -29.93 15.31
N GLY A 309 -25.37 -29.78 16.37
CA GLY A 309 -26.80 -30.11 16.40
C GLY A 309 -27.12 -31.46 15.73
N GLY A 310 -26.35 -32.50 16.05
CA GLY A 310 -26.60 -33.84 15.54
C GLY A 310 -26.02 -34.18 14.17
N LYS A 311 -25.49 -33.21 13.41
CA LYS A 311 -24.93 -33.42 12.06
C LYS A 311 -23.41 -33.24 11.98
N MET A 312 -22.80 -33.95 11.03
CA MET A 312 -21.37 -33.91 10.68
C MET A 312 -21.25 -34.12 9.15
N PRO A 313 -20.31 -33.46 8.45
CA PRO A 313 -19.34 -32.50 8.98
C PRO A 313 -19.92 -31.08 9.14
N TYR A 314 -19.69 -30.45 10.30
CA TYR A 314 -19.76 -29.00 10.46
C TYR A 314 -18.36 -28.48 10.73
N TYR A 315 -17.88 -27.56 9.92
CA TYR A 315 -16.57 -26.94 10.09
C TYR A 315 -16.74 -25.63 10.86
N PRO A 316 -16.08 -25.46 12.03
CA PRO A 316 -16.12 -24.20 12.76
C PRO A 316 -15.48 -23.08 11.95
N GLU A 317 -15.71 -21.82 12.33
CA GLU A 317 -15.07 -20.70 11.63
C GLU A 317 -13.58 -20.61 11.99
N PRO A 318 -12.70 -20.22 11.05
CA PRO A 318 -11.31 -19.95 11.37
C PRO A 318 -11.18 -18.79 12.36
N VAL A 319 -10.13 -18.84 13.19
CA VAL A 319 -9.86 -17.82 14.23
C VAL A 319 -9.63 -16.44 13.61
N ASN A 320 -8.89 -16.39 12.49
CA ASN A 320 -8.62 -15.15 11.78
C ASN A 320 -9.79 -14.83 10.83
N THR A 321 -10.82 -14.18 11.37
CA THR A 321 -12.04 -13.83 10.64
C THR A 321 -11.77 -12.90 9.45
N LYS A 322 -10.81 -11.99 9.59
CA LYS A 322 -10.43 -11.07 8.50
C LYS A 322 -9.69 -11.79 7.38
N LEU A 323 -8.76 -12.69 7.69
CA LEU A 323 -8.12 -13.54 6.68
C LEU A 323 -9.15 -14.43 5.98
N THR A 324 -10.10 -14.98 6.73
CA THR A 324 -11.22 -15.76 6.17
C THR A 324 -12.05 -14.91 5.22
N TYR A 325 -12.36 -13.67 5.60
CA TYR A 325 -13.08 -12.75 4.72
C TYR A 325 -12.31 -12.49 3.44
N LEU A 326 -11.02 -12.20 3.53
CA LEU A 326 -10.18 -11.94 2.36
C LEU A 326 -10.07 -13.18 1.47
N GLU A 327 -9.68 -14.33 2.01
CA GLU A 327 -9.42 -15.55 1.22
C GLU A 327 -10.70 -16.24 0.72
N CYS A 328 -11.81 -16.14 1.45
CA CYS A 328 -13.01 -16.93 1.18
C CYS A 328 -14.23 -16.10 0.75
N LEU A 329 -14.35 -14.84 1.18
CA LEU A 329 -15.60 -14.06 1.02
C LEU A 329 -15.46 -12.81 0.16
N SER A 330 -14.23 -12.41 -0.16
CA SER A 330 -13.92 -11.22 -0.92
C SER A 330 -13.11 -11.62 -2.16
N SER A 331 -13.44 -11.02 -3.30
CA SER A 331 -12.52 -10.90 -4.41
C SER A 331 -12.79 -9.58 -5.10
N ASP A 332 -11.76 -8.75 -5.26
CA ASP A 332 -11.88 -7.45 -5.93
C ASP A 332 -12.24 -7.58 -7.42
N ASP A 333 -12.14 -8.79 -8.01
CA ASP A 333 -12.56 -9.09 -9.38
C ASP A 333 -13.96 -9.75 -9.48
N GLY A 334 -14.67 -9.90 -8.35
CA GLY A 334 -15.99 -10.51 -8.28
C GLY A 334 -16.02 -12.04 -8.44
N ASN A 335 -14.88 -12.69 -8.70
CA ASN A 335 -14.79 -14.14 -8.78
C ASN A 335 -14.47 -14.71 -7.40
N LEU A 336 -15.53 -15.03 -6.64
CA LEU A 336 -15.41 -15.93 -5.49
C LEU A 336 -15.11 -17.33 -6.05
N GLY A 337 -13.84 -17.74 -6.00
CA GLY A 337 -13.39 -19.07 -6.39
C GLY A 337 -14.11 -20.20 -5.63
N GLU A 338 -13.70 -21.45 -5.87
CA GLU A 338 -14.26 -22.59 -5.16
C GLU A 338 -13.84 -22.55 -3.67
N ILE A 339 -14.79 -22.24 -2.79
CA ILE A 339 -14.58 -22.14 -1.35
C ILE A 339 -14.59 -23.54 -0.76
N LYS A 340 -13.48 -23.91 -0.12
CA LYS A 340 -13.33 -25.18 0.58
C LYS A 340 -13.86 -25.04 2.00
N GLU A 341 -14.89 -25.82 2.33
CA GLU A 341 -15.55 -25.74 3.65
C GLU A 341 -14.59 -26.08 4.79
N GLU A 342 -13.69 -27.03 4.56
CA GLU A 342 -12.64 -27.44 5.48
C GLU A 342 -11.54 -26.39 5.68
N ILE A 343 -11.56 -25.29 4.93
CA ILE A 343 -10.63 -24.16 5.09
C ILE A 343 -11.38 -22.94 5.61
N CYS A 344 -12.54 -22.63 5.04
CA CYS A 344 -13.25 -21.38 5.25
C CYS A 344 -14.36 -21.45 6.30
N GLY A 345 -14.71 -22.65 6.75
CA GLY A 345 -15.79 -22.86 7.69
C GLY A 345 -17.17 -22.96 7.00
N SER A 346 -18.09 -23.61 7.70
CA SER A 346 -19.44 -23.86 7.21
C SER A 346 -20.25 -22.59 6.96
N ARG A 347 -20.09 -21.53 7.78
CA ARG A 347 -20.87 -20.29 7.61
C ARG A 347 -20.42 -19.53 6.38
N SER A 348 -19.11 -19.45 6.13
CA SER A 348 -18.55 -18.82 4.93
C SER A 348 -19.07 -19.45 3.64
N VAL A 349 -19.07 -20.78 3.55
CA VAL A 349 -19.63 -21.51 2.40
C VAL A 349 -21.11 -21.19 2.21
N CYS A 350 -21.89 -21.15 3.28
CA CYS A 350 -23.30 -20.80 3.20
C CYS A 350 -23.55 -19.34 2.80
N SER A 351 -22.70 -18.41 3.26
CA SER A 351 -22.79 -17.00 2.85
C SER A 351 -22.56 -16.83 1.35
N VAL A 352 -21.56 -17.52 0.79
CA VAL A 352 -21.28 -17.43 -0.65
C VAL A 352 -22.32 -18.16 -1.49
N ALA A 353 -22.80 -19.32 -1.02
CA ALA A 353 -23.92 -20.01 -1.68
C ALA A 353 -25.17 -19.11 -1.75
N ALA A 354 -25.47 -18.37 -0.68
CA ALA A 354 -26.57 -17.42 -0.65
C ALA A 354 -26.32 -16.23 -1.60
N LYS A 355 -25.12 -15.63 -1.58
CA LYS A 355 -24.74 -14.53 -2.51
C LYS A 355 -24.87 -14.92 -3.99
N LYS A 356 -24.55 -16.17 -4.33
CA LYS A 356 -24.68 -16.69 -5.71
C LYS A 356 -26.14 -16.80 -6.16
N GLN A 357 -27.08 -16.97 -5.22
CA GLN A 357 -28.52 -17.03 -5.53
C GLN A 357 -29.18 -15.65 -5.49
N GLU A 358 -28.79 -14.82 -4.53
CA GLU A 358 -29.30 -13.47 -4.33
C GLU A 358 -28.15 -12.57 -3.89
N ALA A 359 -27.79 -11.62 -4.76
CA ALA A 359 -26.65 -10.74 -4.56
C ALA A 359 -26.91 -9.72 -3.44
N ASP A 360 -28.16 -9.30 -3.27
CA ASP A 360 -28.57 -8.42 -2.18
C ASP A 360 -28.60 -9.21 -0.86
N ALA A 361 -27.56 -9.03 -0.04
CA ALA A 361 -27.43 -9.69 1.26
C ALA A 361 -28.54 -9.28 2.26
N THR A 362 -29.28 -8.21 1.99
CA THR A 362 -30.40 -7.75 2.84
C THR A 362 -31.74 -8.34 2.43
N SER A 363 -31.81 -9.00 1.27
CA SER A 363 -33.03 -9.62 0.77
C SER A 363 -33.45 -10.81 1.63
N PRO A 364 -34.76 -10.97 1.95
CA PRO A 364 -35.28 -12.16 2.61
C PRO A 364 -34.92 -13.46 1.88
N LYS A 365 -34.73 -13.41 0.56
CA LYS A 365 -34.31 -14.57 -0.24
C LYS A 365 -32.87 -14.98 0.07
N HIS A 366 -31.97 -14.02 0.25
CA HIS A 366 -30.60 -14.27 0.66
C HIS A 366 -30.57 -14.93 2.04
N GLU A 367 -31.33 -14.38 2.99
CA GLU A 367 -31.42 -14.93 4.33
C GLU A 367 -31.97 -16.37 4.33
N ALA A 368 -33.03 -16.63 3.56
CA ALA A 368 -33.59 -17.98 3.42
C ALA A 368 -32.58 -18.96 2.83
N ALA A 369 -31.87 -18.59 1.76
CA ALA A 369 -30.84 -19.42 1.14
C ALA A 369 -29.69 -19.75 2.12
N TYR A 370 -29.26 -18.76 2.90
CA TYR A 370 -28.25 -18.96 3.95
C TYR A 370 -28.75 -19.92 5.04
N ARG A 371 -29.97 -19.72 5.54
CA ARG A 371 -30.59 -20.57 6.58
C ARG A 371 -30.73 -22.01 6.11
N ASP A 372 -31.24 -22.23 4.90
CA ASP A 372 -31.39 -23.57 4.32
C ASP A 372 -30.05 -24.30 4.21
N CYS A 373 -29.01 -23.57 3.81
CA CYS A 373 -27.65 -24.09 3.77
C CYS A 373 -27.13 -24.49 5.18
N MET A 374 -27.45 -23.69 6.21
CA MET A 374 -27.04 -23.96 7.58
C MET A 374 -27.81 -25.14 8.21
N VAL A 375 -29.13 -25.24 8.01
CA VAL A 375 -29.98 -26.36 8.46
C VAL A 375 -29.42 -27.71 7.99
N LYS A 376 -28.91 -27.76 6.75
CA LYS A 376 -28.28 -28.96 6.20
C LYS A 376 -27.06 -29.41 7.02
N ARG A 377 -26.39 -28.51 7.73
CA ARG A 377 -25.16 -28.73 8.50
C ARG A 377 -25.35 -28.82 10.02
N ILE A 378 -26.43 -28.25 10.56
CA ILE A 378 -26.60 -28.11 12.02
C ILE A 378 -27.88 -28.74 12.60
N SER A 379 -28.89 -29.09 11.80
CA SER A 379 -30.15 -29.62 12.35
C SER A 379 -30.21 -31.13 12.25
N PRO A 380 -30.59 -31.87 13.31
CA PRO A 380 -30.99 -33.27 13.16
C PRO A 380 -32.23 -33.31 12.28
N LEU A 381 -32.34 -34.30 11.39
CA LEU A 381 -33.56 -34.56 10.63
C LEU A 381 -34.75 -34.59 11.62
N GLY A 382 -35.62 -33.58 11.58
CA GLY A 382 -36.81 -33.49 12.44
C GLY A 382 -37.04 -32.17 13.19
N SER A 383 -36.10 -31.22 13.17
CA SER A 383 -36.30 -29.89 13.79
C SER A 383 -36.61 -28.84 12.72
N GLY A 384 -37.80 -28.25 12.78
CA GLY A 384 -38.27 -27.25 11.82
C GLY A 384 -37.47 -25.93 11.84
N PRO A 385 -37.66 -25.07 10.82
CA PRO A 385 -36.87 -23.85 10.60
C PRO A 385 -36.88 -22.84 11.76
N GLU A 386 -37.87 -22.90 12.66
CA GLU A 386 -38.00 -22.02 13.82
C GLU A 386 -36.96 -22.28 14.92
N SER A 387 -36.46 -23.51 15.04
CA SER A 387 -35.49 -23.89 16.09
C SER A 387 -34.06 -23.37 15.85
N VAL A 388 -33.77 -22.90 14.65
CA VAL A 388 -32.43 -22.44 14.22
C VAL A 388 -32.20 -20.96 14.54
N SER A 389 -33.27 -20.17 14.70
CA SER A 389 -33.22 -18.74 15.05
C SER A 389 -32.40 -18.47 16.33
N ALA A 390 -32.46 -19.37 17.31
CA ALA A 390 -31.74 -19.24 18.58
C ALA A 390 -30.23 -19.56 18.50
N PHE A 391 -29.78 -20.25 17.44
CA PHE A 391 -28.37 -20.66 17.26
C PHE A 391 -27.60 -19.79 16.27
N VAL A 392 -28.32 -19.11 15.37
CA VAL A 392 -27.76 -18.14 14.42
C VAL A 392 -27.83 -16.76 15.07
N GLY A 393 -26.99 -16.55 16.09
CA GLY A 393 -26.66 -15.19 16.51
C GLY A 393 -26.05 -14.47 15.31
N VAL A 394 -26.87 -13.65 14.65
CA VAL A 394 -26.46 -12.73 13.59
C VAL A 394 -25.67 -11.62 14.26
N ASN A 395 -24.39 -11.89 14.56
CA ASN A 395 -23.43 -10.81 14.55
C ASN A 395 -23.10 -10.61 13.09
N SER A 396 -23.71 -9.58 12.51
CA SER A 396 -23.36 -9.01 11.22
C SER A 396 -21.84 -8.90 11.13
N LEU A 397 -21.23 -9.68 10.23
CA LEU A 397 -19.91 -9.40 9.72
C LEU A 397 -20.04 -8.14 8.85
N ASN A 398 -20.01 -6.98 9.50
CA ASN A 398 -19.71 -5.70 8.87
C ASN A 398 -18.20 -5.51 8.83
#